data_AF-A0A3M1N8X6-F1
#
_entry.id   AF-A0A3M1N8X6-F1
#
_cell.length_a   1.000
_cell.length_b   1.000
_cell.length_c   1.000
_cell.angle_alpha   90.00
_cell.angle_beta   90.00
_cell.angle_gamma   90.00
#
_symmetry.space_group_name_H-M   'P 1'
#
loop_
_entity.id
_entity.type
_entity.pdbx_description
1 polymer ?
#
loop_
_entity_poly.entity_id
_entity_poly.type
_entity_poly.pdbx_seq_one_letter_code
_entity_poly.pdbx_strand_id
1 'polypeptide(L)'
;MLYAPESPLHGLWDTWLLPAEDGYHLFYLKRDLRDRFAKTIGHAISPDLVHWTSVRDALHAEASGTWDSGWLMTGMIVPHHDGRYYMFYGAMVDQVQRIGVAISDDLYHWHKHPQPVMQACAPFYETDPRRSPNHEVAWRDPCVIYDADSAQYYAFICARVPNASHSGGACIAVCRSSDLLTWETLPPAFISDEYVCMEVPDVFRLNGRYYLMFSTAYWFDSYYQTADPNCVNGTFYLVSDHLLEGWRRPAEPIVVASRESRLDSYVGRSVAHPSDGSRLFYHHMVRRQHPNDLASFGAVKQLAATPEGALRVLARRDVDQFTRALEPGELYTLGGTWHAHNGELCGQASAPSLYLPYGTEAVLIETQIHFACESGIAGLVIGYGCAAEQGLCIALNRAASQLEVGLCGAEFGALRRFPPIQARRADLSNTDYRLRVLVRTHYLDVYLDEVLLIAFSWAHMPYGKTGFYVENAAAYFSQSHFAALTF
;
A
#
# COMPACT_ATOMS: atom_id res chain seq x y z
N MET A 1 8.42 -10.46 1.15
CA MET A 1 7.19 -10.55 1.97
C MET A 1 7.64 -10.19 3.39
N LEU A 2 6.98 -9.28 4.12
CA LEU A 2 7.40 -9.04 5.52
C LEU A 2 6.63 -9.91 6.50
N TYR A 3 5.33 -10.04 6.28
CA TYR A 3 4.50 -10.94 7.09
C TYR A 3 3.33 -11.50 6.28
N ALA A 4 3.03 -12.77 6.52
CA ALA A 4 1.81 -13.45 6.19
C ALA A 4 1.56 -14.51 7.28
N PRO A 5 0.31 -14.94 7.53
CA PRO A 5 0.01 -15.95 8.54
C PRO A 5 0.77 -17.26 8.26
N GLU A 6 1.24 -17.92 9.32
CA GLU A 6 2.07 -19.13 9.20
C GLU A 6 1.37 -20.30 8.49
N SER A 7 0.06 -20.46 8.73
CA SER A 7 -0.71 -21.53 8.09
C SER A 7 -1.03 -21.16 6.64
N PRO A 8 -0.74 -22.04 5.66
CA PRO A 8 -1.10 -21.81 4.26
C PRO A 8 -2.62 -21.82 4.02
N LEU A 9 -3.42 -22.21 5.03
CA LEU A 9 -4.89 -22.14 5.00
C LEU A 9 -5.43 -20.78 5.44
N HIS A 10 -4.59 -19.87 5.91
CA HIS A 10 -4.99 -18.56 6.39
C HIS A 10 -4.48 -17.46 5.45
N GLY A 11 -5.40 -16.61 4.99
CA GLY A 11 -5.08 -15.36 4.30
C GLY A 11 -5.03 -14.19 5.27
N LEU A 12 -4.18 -13.22 4.94
CA LEU A 12 -4.19 -11.89 5.53
C LEU A 12 -4.90 -10.93 4.57
N TRP A 13 -5.81 -10.15 5.10
CA TRP A 13 -6.49 -9.06 4.41
C TRP A 13 -6.10 -7.73 5.07
N ASP A 14 -7.00 -6.77 5.16
CA ASP A 14 -6.76 -5.45 5.75
C ASP A 14 -5.99 -5.51 7.07
N THR A 15 -5.06 -4.57 7.23
CA THR A 15 -4.09 -4.52 8.33
C THR A 15 -4.18 -3.19 9.06
N TRP A 16 -3.90 -3.20 10.36
CA TRP A 16 -3.66 -1.99 11.13
C TRP A 16 -2.53 -2.19 12.14
N LEU A 17 -1.65 -1.20 12.17
CA LEU A 17 -0.41 -1.19 12.93
C LEU A 17 -0.61 -0.32 14.18
N LEU A 18 -0.06 -0.77 15.30
CA LEU A 18 -0.01 -0.01 16.55
C LEU A 18 1.43 -0.05 17.10
N PRO A 19 2.15 1.08 17.15
CA PRO A 19 3.35 1.20 17.96
C PRO A 19 3.00 1.11 19.46
N ALA A 20 3.78 0.35 20.21
CA ALA A 20 3.65 0.12 21.65
C ALA A 20 5.03 0.12 22.32
N GLU A 21 5.08 0.03 23.65
CA GLU A 21 6.34 0.08 24.41
C GLU A 21 7.29 -1.09 24.08
N ASP A 22 6.75 -2.26 23.74
CA ASP A 22 7.46 -3.49 23.42
C ASP A 22 7.70 -3.68 21.91
N GLY A 23 7.38 -2.68 21.09
CA GLY A 23 7.62 -2.68 19.65
C GLY A 23 6.36 -2.32 18.87
N TYR A 24 5.96 -3.21 17.96
CA TYR A 24 4.86 -2.97 17.04
C TYR A 24 3.90 -4.14 17.02
N HIS A 25 2.61 -3.83 17.14
CA HIS A 25 1.52 -4.79 17.01
C HIS A 25 0.86 -4.62 15.65
N LEU A 26 0.80 -5.70 14.88
CA LEU A 26 0.06 -5.80 13.64
C LEU A 26 -1.21 -6.61 13.88
N PHE A 27 -2.34 -5.98 13.68
CA PHE A 27 -3.64 -6.65 13.64
C PHE A 27 -4.11 -6.72 12.20
N TYR A 28 -4.84 -7.77 11.87
CA TYR A 28 -5.28 -7.99 10.50
C TYR A 28 -6.51 -8.85 10.42
N LEU A 29 -7.29 -8.66 9.36
CA LEU A 29 -8.35 -9.59 9.00
C LEU A 29 -7.73 -10.93 8.59
N LYS A 30 -7.96 -11.95 9.40
CA LYS A 30 -7.50 -13.32 9.19
C LYS A 30 -8.66 -14.13 8.58
N ARG A 31 -8.51 -14.50 7.32
CA ARG A 31 -9.48 -15.32 6.59
C ARG A 31 -9.02 -16.77 6.54
N ASP A 32 -9.83 -17.69 7.03
CA ASP A 32 -9.69 -19.09 6.63
C ASP A 32 -10.06 -19.22 5.16
N LEU A 33 -9.17 -19.74 4.32
CA LEU A 33 -9.37 -19.82 2.87
C LEU A 33 -10.56 -20.72 2.48
N ARG A 34 -11.11 -21.50 3.41
CA ARG A 34 -12.36 -22.26 3.22
C ARG A 34 -13.61 -21.40 3.41
N ASP A 35 -13.49 -20.30 4.15
CA ASP A 35 -14.54 -19.31 4.34
C ASP A 35 -14.47 -18.22 3.26
N ARG A 36 -15.65 -17.71 2.87
CA ARG A 36 -15.74 -16.57 1.94
C ARG A 36 -15.19 -15.27 2.55
N PHE A 37 -15.31 -15.12 3.86
CA PHE A 37 -15.12 -13.88 4.60
C PHE A 37 -14.25 -14.09 5.83
N ALA A 38 -13.59 -13.02 6.29
CA ALA A 38 -12.83 -13.06 7.54
C ALA A 38 -13.78 -13.18 8.74
N LYS A 39 -13.49 -14.13 9.64
CA LYS A 39 -14.20 -14.33 10.92
C LYS A 39 -13.27 -14.21 12.12
N THR A 40 -12.03 -13.79 11.89
CA THR A 40 -11.00 -13.66 12.92
C THR A 40 -10.19 -12.41 12.64
N ILE A 41 -9.81 -11.71 13.69
CA ILE A 41 -8.78 -10.68 13.68
C ILE A 41 -7.51 -11.33 14.24
N GLY A 42 -6.53 -11.53 13.37
CA GLY A 42 -5.22 -12.05 13.75
C GLY A 42 -4.35 -10.96 14.38
N HIS A 43 -3.28 -11.38 15.05
CA HIS A 43 -2.34 -10.51 15.74
C HIS A 43 -0.92 -11.05 15.58
N ALA A 44 0.00 -10.18 15.21
CA ALA A 44 1.43 -10.43 15.16
C ALA A 44 2.19 -9.27 15.81
N ILE A 45 3.40 -9.52 16.27
CA ILE A 45 4.27 -8.52 16.89
C ILE A 45 5.61 -8.45 16.17
N SER A 46 6.25 -7.29 16.22
CA SER A 46 7.60 -7.08 15.68
C SER A 46 8.36 -6.03 16.50
N PRO A 47 9.65 -6.26 16.80
CA PRO A 47 10.49 -5.25 17.44
C PRO A 47 10.97 -4.15 16.48
N ASP A 48 10.97 -4.42 15.16
CA ASP A 48 11.70 -3.60 14.17
C ASP A 48 10.94 -3.35 12.85
N LEU A 49 9.68 -3.79 12.76
CA LEU A 49 8.83 -3.77 11.57
C LEU A 49 9.28 -4.67 10.41
N VAL A 50 10.32 -5.48 10.62
CA VAL A 50 10.89 -6.40 9.62
C VAL A 50 10.65 -7.84 10.03
N HIS A 51 11.00 -8.21 11.27
CA HIS A 51 10.86 -9.56 11.80
C HIS A 51 9.55 -9.66 12.58
N TRP A 52 8.61 -10.45 12.06
CA TRP A 52 7.27 -10.59 12.62
C TRP A 52 7.06 -11.97 13.23
N THR A 53 6.38 -12.02 14.37
CA THR A 53 5.98 -13.27 15.04
C THR A 53 4.48 -13.27 15.26
N SER A 54 3.78 -14.32 14.79
CA SER A 54 2.36 -14.50 15.08
C SER A 54 2.18 -14.74 16.58
N VAL A 55 1.18 -14.09 17.16
CA VAL A 55 0.75 -14.35 18.54
C VAL A 55 -0.71 -14.84 18.53
N ARG A 56 -1.34 -14.92 19.70
CA ARG A 56 -2.74 -15.34 19.79
C ARG A 56 -3.65 -14.43 18.95
N ASP A 57 -4.66 -15.00 18.30
CA ASP A 57 -5.67 -14.19 17.60
C ASP A 57 -6.34 -13.22 18.58
N ALA A 58 -6.64 -12.00 18.11
CA ALA A 58 -7.17 -10.93 18.96
C ALA A 58 -8.68 -11.08 19.19
N LEU A 59 -9.46 -11.28 18.12
CA LEU A 59 -10.92 -11.43 18.17
C LEU A 59 -11.38 -12.52 17.19
N HIS A 60 -12.48 -13.19 17.54
CA HIS A 60 -13.21 -14.10 16.65
C HIS A 60 -14.65 -13.62 16.50
N ALA A 61 -15.32 -13.95 15.40
CA ALA A 61 -16.76 -13.70 15.26
C ALA A 61 -17.52 -14.40 16.40
N GLU A 62 -18.56 -13.74 16.92
CA GLU A 62 -19.39 -14.33 17.98
C GLU A 62 -20.29 -15.46 17.45
N ALA A 63 -20.92 -16.17 18.39
CA ALA A 63 -21.94 -17.16 18.05
C ALA A 63 -23.13 -16.53 17.31
N SER A 64 -23.79 -17.34 16.47
CA SER A 64 -24.97 -16.95 15.70
C SER A 64 -26.03 -16.25 16.57
N GLY A 65 -26.62 -15.18 16.04
CA GLY A 65 -27.65 -14.38 16.72
C GLY A 65 -27.13 -13.14 17.46
N THR A 66 -25.82 -12.90 17.42
CA THR A 66 -25.18 -11.66 17.90
C THR A 66 -24.94 -10.69 16.74
N TRP A 67 -24.64 -9.42 17.05
CA TRP A 67 -24.46 -8.38 16.03
C TRP A 67 -23.18 -8.57 15.20
N ASP A 68 -22.17 -9.25 15.76
CA ASP A 68 -20.86 -9.53 15.14
C ASP A 68 -20.61 -11.03 14.88
N SER A 69 -21.67 -11.81 14.68
CA SER A 69 -21.55 -13.23 14.28
C SER A 69 -21.18 -13.46 12.81
N GLY A 70 -21.11 -12.38 12.01
CA GLY A 70 -20.94 -12.43 10.56
C GLY A 70 -19.50 -12.18 10.08
N TRP A 71 -19.38 -11.43 8.99
CA TRP A 71 -18.07 -11.03 8.45
C TRP A 71 -17.47 -9.94 9.32
N LEU A 72 -16.32 -10.19 9.95
CA LEU A 72 -15.53 -9.16 10.63
C LEU A 72 -14.78 -8.29 9.61
N MET A 73 -14.84 -6.98 9.82
CA MET A 73 -14.30 -5.96 8.92
C MET A 73 -13.21 -5.15 9.60
N THR A 74 -12.51 -4.34 8.81
CA THR A 74 -11.31 -3.61 9.20
C THR A 74 -11.56 -2.75 10.42
N GLY A 75 -10.55 -2.71 11.29
CA GLY A 75 -10.62 -2.01 12.56
C GLY A 75 -9.45 -1.06 12.77
N MET A 76 -9.35 -0.56 13.99
CA MET A 76 -8.18 0.14 14.50
C MET A 76 -8.17 0.12 16.03
N ILE A 77 -7.05 0.52 16.62
CA ILE A 77 -6.92 0.62 18.08
C ILE A 77 -6.63 2.06 18.48
N VAL A 78 -7.32 2.51 19.53
CA VAL A 78 -7.05 3.76 20.23
C VAL A 78 -6.46 3.44 21.60
N PRO A 79 -5.18 3.76 21.86
CA PRO A 79 -4.65 3.83 23.21
C PRO A 79 -5.35 4.98 23.95
N HIS A 80 -5.83 4.71 25.15
CA HIS A 80 -6.56 5.67 25.96
C HIS A 80 -5.76 6.10 27.18
N HIS A 81 -6.06 7.30 27.70
CA HIS A 81 -5.29 7.91 28.79
C HIS A 81 -5.42 7.20 30.14
N ASP A 82 -6.39 6.28 30.28
CA ASP A 82 -6.54 5.41 31.44
C ASP A 82 -5.66 4.15 31.39
N GLY A 83 -4.83 4.01 30.35
CA GLY A 83 -3.94 2.87 30.15
C GLY A 83 -4.56 1.69 29.40
N ARG A 84 -5.83 1.79 28.96
CA ARG A 84 -6.51 0.74 28.18
C ARG A 84 -6.42 0.98 26.69
N TYR A 85 -6.70 -0.08 25.93
CA TYR A 85 -6.75 -0.08 24.48
C TYR A 85 -8.16 -0.39 24.00
N TYR A 86 -8.65 0.42 23.06
CA TYR A 86 -9.99 0.29 22.47
C TYR A 86 -9.86 -0.10 21.01
N MET A 87 -10.14 -1.36 20.68
CA MET A 87 -10.20 -1.85 19.31
C MET A 87 -11.59 -1.62 18.74
N PHE A 88 -11.74 -0.65 17.84
CA PHE A 88 -12.93 -0.52 17.02
C PHE A 88 -12.84 -1.47 15.84
N TYR A 89 -13.91 -2.20 15.56
CA TYR A 89 -13.95 -3.15 14.44
C TYR A 89 -15.35 -3.22 13.84
N GLY A 90 -15.43 -3.47 12.53
CA GLY A 90 -16.70 -3.66 11.85
C GLY A 90 -17.17 -5.10 11.91
N ALA A 91 -18.47 -5.31 11.81
CA ALA A 91 -19.05 -6.60 11.46
C ALA A 91 -20.28 -6.43 10.57
N MET A 92 -20.52 -7.39 9.68
CA MET A 92 -21.69 -7.40 8.81
C MET A 92 -22.58 -8.60 9.07
N VAL A 93 -23.84 -8.30 9.41
CA VAL A 93 -24.94 -9.26 9.57
C VAL A 93 -26.16 -8.68 8.86
N ASP A 94 -26.89 -9.52 8.13
CA ASP A 94 -28.08 -9.15 7.34
C ASP A 94 -27.81 -8.01 6.34
N GLN A 95 -26.63 -8.02 5.71
CA GLN A 95 -26.18 -6.96 4.79
C GLN A 95 -26.09 -5.57 5.43
N VAL A 96 -26.05 -5.47 6.75
CA VAL A 96 -25.88 -4.21 7.47
C VAL A 96 -24.57 -4.24 8.23
N GLN A 97 -23.67 -3.32 7.87
CA GLN A 97 -22.40 -3.13 8.56
C GLN A 97 -22.62 -2.28 9.81
N ARG A 98 -21.97 -2.66 10.90
CA ARG A 98 -21.98 -1.95 12.18
C ARG A 98 -20.58 -1.97 12.77
N ILE A 99 -20.28 -1.01 13.64
CA ILE A 99 -18.99 -0.94 14.32
C ILE A 99 -19.19 -1.14 15.83
N GLY A 100 -18.43 -2.05 16.40
CA GLY A 100 -18.34 -2.27 17.84
C GLY A 100 -16.96 -1.92 18.38
N VAL A 101 -16.77 -2.20 19.66
CA VAL A 101 -15.51 -1.98 20.36
C VAL A 101 -15.18 -3.17 21.26
N ALA A 102 -13.91 -3.56 21.29
CA ALA A 102 -13.35 -4.46 22.28
C ALA A 102 -12.27 -3.72 23.09
N ILE A 103 -12.19 -4.01 24.38
CA ILE A 103 -11.31 -3.31 25.33
C ILE A 103 -10.26 -4.30 25.84
N SER A 104 -9.01 -3.87 25.91
CA SER A 104 -7.90 -4.65 26.43
C SER A 104 -7.02 -3.81 27.35
N ASP A 105 -6.48 -4.46 28.39
CA ASP A 105 -5.48 -3.87 29.28
C ASP A 105 -4.04 -4.15 28.78
N ASP A 106 -3.85 -5.11 27.87
CA ASP A 106 -2.53 -5.65 27.50
C ASP A 106 -2.32 -5.91 26.00
N LEU A 107 -3.27 -5.56 25.14
CA LEU A 107 -3.32 -5.85 23.69
C LEU A 107 -3.47 -7.33 23.29
N TYR A 108 -3.46 -8.26 24.24
CA TYR A 108 -3.55 -9.70 23.99
C TYR A 108 -4.92 -10.27 24.38
N HIS A 109 -5.52 -9.76 25.44
CA HIS A 109 -6.81 -10.21 25.98
C HIS A 109 -7.85 -9.12 25.77
N TRP A 110 -8.89 -9.44 24.99
CA TRP A 110 -9.89 -8.47 24.56
C TRP A 110 -11.28 -8.84 25.11
N HIS A 111 -11.95 -7.85 25.69
CA HIS A 111 -13.33 -7.93 26.16
C HIS A 111 -14.24 -7.12 25.25
N LYS A 112 -15.09 -7.80 24.47
CA LYS A 112 -16.01 -7.14 23.56
C LYS A 112 -17.16 -6.45 24.30
N HIS A 113 -17.51 -5.25 23.83
CA HIS A 113 -18.76 -4.63 24.19
C HIS A 113 -19.93 -5.42 23.55
N PRO A 114 -21.02 -5.72 24.30
CA PRO A 114 -22.05 -6.64 23.85
C PRO A 114 -22.93 -6.12 22.70
N GLN A 115 -22.85 -4.83 22.39
CA GLN A 115 -23.65 -4.15 21.36
C GLN A 115 -22.74 -3.29 20.47
N PRO A 116 -23.11 -3.06 19.20
CA PRO A 116 -22.39 -2.12 18.35
C PRO A 116 -22.53 -0.70 18.93
N VAL A 117 -21.49 0.10 18.76
CA VAL A 117 -21.42 1.48 19.28
C VAL A 117 -21.68 2.52 18.19
N MET A 118 -21.53 2.16 16.91
CA MET A 118 -21.82 3.04 15.77
C MET A 118 -22.51 2.26 14.64
N GLN A 119 -23.52 2.89 14.02
CA GLN A 119 -24.24 2.36 12.87
C GLN A 119 -24.75 3.51 11.99
N ALA A 120 -24.95 3.24 10.70
CA ALA A 120 -25.54 4.20 9.77
C ALA A 120 -26.94 4.63 10.25
N CYS A 121 -27.22 5.92 10.19
CA CYS A 121 -28.54 6.45 10.57
C CYS A 121 -29.00 7.60 9.66
N ALA A 122 -30.32 7.73 9.55
CA ALA A 122 -30.96 8.86 8.89
C ALA A 122 -30.74 10.18 9.68
N PRO A 123 -30.82 11.35 9.03
CA PRO A 123 -31.10 11.55 7.61
C PRO A 123 -29.85 11.51 6.71
N PHE A 124 -28.65 11.45 7.30
CA PHE A 124 -27.41 11.70 6.57
C PHE A 124 -26.90 10.50 5.76
N TYR A 125 -27.19 9.28 6.20
CA TYR A 125 -26.57 8.07 5.66
C TYR A 125 -27.59 7.08 5.12
N GLU A 126 -27.15 6.27 4.16
CA GLU A 126 -27.94 5.17 3.61
C GLU A 126 -28.18 4.08 4.68
N THR A 127 -29.43 3.65 4.84
CA THR A 127 -29.83 2.67 5.87
C THR A 127 -30.60 1.48 5.32
N ASP A 128 -30.86 1.43 4.02
CA ASP A 128 -31.59 0.33 3.37
C ASP A 128 -30.63 -0.41 2.43
N PRO A 129 -30.23 -1.66 2.76
CA PRO A 129 -29.26 -2.38 1.94
C PRO A 129 -29.76 -2.59 0.51
N ARG A 130 -31.08 -2.61 0.28
CA ARG A 130 -31.68 -2.83 -1.05
C ARG A 130 -31.53 -1.64 -2.00
N ARG A 131 -31.15 -0.47 -1.48
CA ARG A 131 -30.98 0.76 -2.28
C ARG A 131 -29.52 1.02 -2.68
N SER A 132 -28.59 0.36 -2.00
CA SER A 132 -27.16 0.48 -2.26
C SER A 132 -26.73 -0.36 -3.49
N PRO A 133 -25.73 0.06 -4.27
CA PRO A 133 -25.23 -0.71 -5.42
C PRO A 133 -24.71 -2.10 -5.06
N ASN A 134 -24.09 -2.23 -3.87
CA ASN A 134 -23.49 -3.47 -3.40
C ASN A 134 -24.46 -4.33 -2.57
N HIS A 135 -25.73 -3.95 -2.49
CA HIS A 135 -26.74 -4.60 -1.65
C HIS A 135 -26.33 -4.74 -0.17
N GLU A 136 -25.65 -3.72 0.36
CA GLU A 136 -25.19 -3.61 1.76
C GLU A 136 -25.30 -2.17 2.29
N VAL A 137 -25.57 -2.02 3.58
CA VAL A 137 -25.42 -0.71 4.25
C VAL A 137 -23.95 -0.55 4.63
N ALA A 138 -23.25 0.33 3.92
CA ALA A 138 -21.84 0.64 4.16
C ALA A 138 -21.68 1.45 5.47
N TRP A 139 -20.94 0.89 6.42
CA TRP A 139 -20.58 1.53 7.69
C TRP A 139 -19.42 0.78 8.34
N ARG A 140 -18.21 0.98 7.82
CA ARG A 140 -17.03 0.18 8.17
C ARG A 140 -15.73 1.00 8.20
N ASP A 141 -14.67 0.32 8.61
CA ASP A 141 -13.28 0.79 8.59
C ASP A 141 -13.06 2.08 9.40
N PRO A 142 -13.35 2.08 10.72
CA PRO A 142 -13.23 3.29 11.53
C PRO A 142 -11.79 3.83 11.59
N CYS A 143 -11.67 5.15 11.45
CA CYS A 143 -10.51 5.94 11.86
C CYS A 143 -10.90 6.92 12.98
N VAL A 144 -10.54 6.58 14.20
CA VAL A 144 -10.78 7.36 15.41
C VAL A 144 -9.54 8.18 15.75
N ILE A 145 -9.70 9.49 15.86
CA ILE A 145 -8.67 10.41 16.33
C ILE A 145 -9.19 11.21 17.52
N TYR A 146 -8.27 11.64 18.38
CA TYR A 146 -8.57 12.60 19.42
C TYR A 146 -8.24 14.02 18.94
N ASP A 147 -9.19 14.93 19.05
CA ASP A 147 -9.02 16.35 18.82
C ASP A 147 -8.90 17.08 20.15
N ALA A 148 -7.70 17.61 20.42
CA ALA A 148 -7.41 18.28 21.69
C ALA A 148 -8.13 19.63 21.84
N ASP A 149 -8.42 20.32 20.72
CA ASP A 149 -9.05 21.65 20.74
C ASP A 149 -10.52 21.57 21.21
N SER A 150 -11.25 20.53 20.78
CA SER A 150 -12.62 20.26 21.24
C SER A 150 -12.70 19.31 22.43
N ALA A 151 -11.59 18.66 22.81
CA ALA A 151 -11.52 17.56 23.77
C ALA A 151 -12.50 16.42 23.44
N GLN A 152 -12.55 16.02 22.17
CA GLN A 152 -13.46 14.98 21.67
C GLN A 152 -12.70 13.96 20.82
N TYR A 153 -13.24 12.76 20.78
CA TYR A 153 -12.89 11.76 19.78
C TYR A 153 -13.79 11.91 18.56
N TYR A 154 -13.21 11.80 17.37
CA TYR A 154 -13.92 11.77 16.10
C TYR A 154 -13.60 10.47 15.37
N ALA A 155 -14.64 9.76 14.93
CA ALA A 155 -14.54 8.60 14.07
C ALA A 155 -14.90 8.97 12.63
N PHE A 156 -13.99 8.69 11.70
CA PHE A 156 -14.19 8.80 10.25
C PHE A 156 -14.42 7.41 9.68
N ILE A 157 -15.52 7.23 8.94
CA ILE A 157 -16.05 5.91 8.60
C ILE A 157 -16.37 5.85 7.10
N CYS A 158 -16.03 4.74 6.45
CA CYS A 158 -16.48 4.48 5.08
C CYS A 158 -18.00 4.25 5.07
N ALA A 159 -18.73 5.14 4.40
CA ALA A 159 -20.19 5.11 4.35
C ALA A 159 -20.72 5.58 2.98
N ARG A 160 -22.05 5.61 2.87
CA ARG A 160 -22.75 6.17 1.71
C ARG A 160 -23.85 7.14 2.13
N VAL A 161 -24.08 8.16 1.32
CA VAL A 161 -25.24 9.05 1.45
C VAL A 161 -26.48 8.43 0.81
N PRO A 162 -27.70 8.73 1.31
CA PRO A 162 -28.93 8.17 0.78
C PRO A 162 -29.28 8.73 -0.60
N ASN A 163 -29.97 7.93 -1.42
CA ASN A 163 -30.50 8.32 -2.74
C ASN A 163 -29.45 8.80 -3.75
N ALA A 164 -28.19 8.36 -3.61
CA ALA A 164 -27.15 8.64 -4.58
C ALA A 164 -27.24 7.75 -5.84
N SER A 165 -26.45 8.10 -6.85
CA SER A 165 -26.29 7.30 -8.07
C SER A 165 -25.56 5.98 -7.78
N HIS A 166 -25.63 5.04 -8.74
CA HIS A 166 -24.93 3.75 -8.63
C HIS A 166 -23.41 3.89 -8.68
N SER A 167 -22.89 4.90 -9.38
CA SER A 167 -21.46 5.15 -9.58
C SER A 167 -20.88 6.21 -8.63
N GLY A 168 -21.67 6.69 -7.67
CA GLY A 168 -21.30 7.77 -6.75
C GLY A 168 -21.94 7.57 -5.37
N GLY A 169 -21.84 8.58 -4.51
CA GLY A 169 -22.45 8.60 -3.19
C GLY A 169 -21.61 8.02 -2.06
N ALA A 170 -20.35 7.65 -2.31
CA ALA A 170 -19.43 7.38 -1.22
C ALA A 170 -19.27 8.64 -0.36
N CYS A 171 -19.19 8.45 0.95
CA CYS A 171 -18.90 9.53 1.86
C CYS A 171 -18.00 9.07 3.00
N ILE A 172 -17.38 10.05 3.64
CA ILE A 172 -16.70 9.87 4.91
C ILE A 172 -17.67 10.31 5.99
N ALA A 173 -18.30 9.32 6.63
CA ALA A 173 -19.16 9.55 7.76
C ALA A 173 -18.35 10.01 8.98
N VAL A 174 -19.00 10.80 9.85
CA VAL A 174 -18.40 11.27 11.09
C VAL A 174 -19.27 10.91 12.29
N CYS A 175 -18.65 10.36 13.32
CA CYS A 175 -19.23 10.28 14.66
C CYS A 175 -18.32 11.00 15.66
N ARG A 176 -18.89 11.53 16.74
CA ARG A 176 -18.18 12.19 17.85
C ARG A 176 -18.46 11.50 19.17
N SER A 177 -17.46 11.41 20.04
CA SER A 177 -17.59 10.84 21.39
C SER A 177 -16.67 11.53 22.38
N SER A 178 -17.08 11.56 23.66
CA SER A 178 -16.23 11.99 24.78
C SER A 178 -15.61 10.82 25.55
N ASP A 179 -16.08 9.58 25.34
CA ASP A 179 -15.78 8.42 26.20
C ASP A 179 -15.43 7.14 25.42
N LEU A 180 -15.38 7.20 24.08
CA LEU A 180 -15.15 6.09 23.15
C LEU A 180 -16.26 5.02 23.10
N LEU A 181 -17.31 5.15 23.92
CA LEU A 181 -18.39 4.17 24.04
C LEU A 181 -19.73 4.70 23.51
N THR A 182 -20.00 5.97 23.75
CA THR A 182 -21.22 6.67 23.34
C THR A 182 -20.88 7.61 22.19
N TRP A 183 -21.54 7.42 21.04
CA TRP A 183 -21.23 8.15 19.82
C TRP A 183 -22.43 8.91 19.29
N GLU A 184 -22.23 10.19 18.97
CA GLU A 184 -23.16 11.04 18.24
C GLU A 184 -22.81 11.04 16.76
N THR A 185 -23.77 10.70 15.90
CA THR A 185 -23.58 10.74 14.45
C THR A 185 -23.76 12.17 13.91
N LEU A 186 -22.78 12.65 13.15
CA LEU A 186 -22.73 13.98 12.54
C LEU A 186 -22.96 13.89 11.02
N PRO A 187 -23.18 15.03 10.31
CA PRO A 187 -23.09 15.07 8.86
C PRO A 187 -21.74 14.56 8.33
N PRO A 188 -21.67 14.05 7.09
CA PRO A 188 -20.41 13.56 6.51
C PRO A 188 -19.39 14.69 6.36
N ALA A 189 -18.12 14.39 6.59
CA ALA A 189 -17.03 15.34 6.36
C ALA A 189 -16.78 15.58 4.87
N PHE A 190 -17.05 14.56 4.05
CA PHE A 190 -16.85 14.60 2.61
C PHE A 190 -17.84 13.68 1.91
N ILE A 191 -18.36 14.10 0.76
CA ILE A 191 -19.23 13.32 -0.12
C ILE A 191 -18.58 13.34 -1.51
N SER A 192 -18.53 12.17 -2.14
CA SER A 192 -18.07 12.03 -3.52
C SER A 192 -19.19 11.54 -4.42
N ASP A 193 -19.39 12.23 -5.53
CA ASP A 193 -20.22 11.75 -6.64
C ASP A 193 -19.42 10.88 -7.63
N GLU A 194 -18.11 10.75 -7.40
CA GLU A 194 -17.15 10.08 -8.29
C GLU A 194 -16.74 8.69 -7.79
N TYR A 195 -16.99 8.39 -6.51
CA TYR A 195 -16.65 7.11 -5.89
C TYR A 195 -17.90 6.40 -5.39
N VAL A 196 -17.94 5.09 -5.59
CA VAL A 196 -18.93 4.20 -4.96
C VAL A 196 -18.52 3.85 -3.54
N CYS A 197 -17.22 3.75 -3.30
CA CYS A 197 -16.64 3.40 -2.00
C CYS A 197 -15.32 4.13 -1.74
N MET A 198 -15.14 4.59 -0.50
CA MET A 198 -13.92 5.20 0.02
C MET A 198 -13.50 4.43 1.29
N GLU A 199 -12.97 3.23 1.08
CA GLU A 199 -12.65 2.27 2.14
C GLU A 199 -11.46 2.72 2.97
N VAL A 200 -11.37 2.22 4.20
CA VAL A 200 -10.20 2.40 5.07
C VAL A 200 -9.75 3.86 5.16
N PRO A 201 -10.63 4.78 5.59
CA PRO A 201 -10.21 6.13 5.88
C PRO A 201 -9.05 6.13 6.89
N ASP A 202 -8.09 7.02 6.69
CA ASP A 202 -7.02 7.30 7.65
C ASP A 202 -6.82 8.81 7.73
N VAL A 203 -7.20 9.40 8.86
CA VAL A 203 -7.18 10.84 9.08
C VAL A 203 -6.06 11.20 10.04
N PHE A 204 -5.23 12.16 9.66
CA PHE A 204 -4.14 12.64 10.50
C PHE A 204 -3.76 14.08 10.18
N ARG A 205 -3.07 14.73 11.11
CA ARG A 205 -2.50 16.08 10.92
C ARG A 205 -1.02 15.98 10.62
N LEU A 206 -0.55 16.69 9.59
CA LEU A 206 0.86 16.75 9.20
C LEU A 206 1.17 18.15 8.64
N ASN A 207 2.26 18.78 9.08
CA ASN A 207 2.69 20.13 8.63
C ASN A 207 1.55 21.18 8.67
N GLY A 208 0.74 21.16 9.73
CA GLY A 208 -0.34 22.12 9.95
C GLY A 208 -1.66 21.83 9.24
N ARG A 209 -1.72 20.82 8.35
CA ARG A 209 -2.92 20.45 7.58
C ARG A 209 -3.45 19.07 7.97
N TYR A 210 -4.74 18.84 7.74
CA TYR A 210 -5.35 17.53 7.85
C TYR A 210 -5.29 16.81 6.51
N TYR A 211 -4.98 15.52 6.57
CA TYR A 211 -4.99 14.60 5.44
C TYR A 211 -6.00 13.50 5.74
N LEU A 212 -6.72 13.08 4.71
CA LEU A 212 -7.60 11.92 4.74
C LEU A 212 -7.17 11.02 3.60
N MET A 213 -6.60 9.88 3.94
CA MET A 213 -6.32 8.82 2.98
C MET A 213 -7.51 7.87 2.92
N PHE A 214 -7.75 7.27 1.75
CA PHE A 214 -8.77 6.27 1.54
C PHE A 214 -8.36 5.34 0.41
N SER A 215 -8.86 4.11 0.45
CA SER A 215 -8.66 3.11 -0.59
C SER A 215 -9.88 2.99 -1.48
N THR A 216 -9.66 2.87 -2.79
CA THR A 216 -10.72 2.62 -3.76
C THR A 216 -10.16 1.94 -4.99
N ALA A 217 -11.04 1.34 -5.78
CA ALA A 217 -10.66 0.56 -6.94
C ALA A 217 -11.73 0.55 -8.03
N TYR A 218 -11.27 0.28 -9.24
CA TYR A 218 -12.03 0.25 -10.47
C TYR A 218 -13.21 -0.72 -10.45
N TRP A 219 -13.10 -1.88 -9.77
CA TRP A 219 -14.21 -2.85 -9.72
C TRP A 219 -15.41 -2.39 -8.89
N PHE A 220 -15.31 -1.26 -8.20
CA PHE A 220 -16.45 -0.54 -7.63
C PHE A 220 -17.06 0.43 -8.65
N ASP A 221 -16.99 0.13 -9.96
CA ASP A 221 -17.42 0.99 -11.07
C ASP A 221 -16.89 2.44 -10.99
N SER A 222 -15.69 2.60 -10.41
CA SER A 222 -15.04 3.90 -10.24
C SER A 222 -14.08 4.15 -11.41
N TYR A 223 -14.44 5.04 -12.33
CA TYR A 223 -13.68 5.30 -13.56
C TYR A 223 -12.59 6.37 -13.38
N TYR A 224 -11.36 6.08 -13.83
CA TYR A 224 -10.20 6.99 -14.00
C TYR A 224 -10.23 8.32 -13.22
N GLN A 225 -9.89 8.26 -11.93
CA GLN A 225 -10.03 9.38 -10.98
C GLN A 225 -8.75 10.21 -10.80
N THR A 226 -7.74 9.96 -11.63
CA THR A 226 -6.43 10.62 -11.56
C THR A 226 -5.91 10.98 -12.94
N ALA A 227 -4.97 11.92 -12.99
CA ALA A 227 -4.33 12.32 -14.24
C ALA A 227 -3.46 11.21 -14.86
N ASP A 228 -3.04 10.21 -14.07
CA ASP A 228 -2.27 9.06 -14.53
C ASP A 228 -3.19 7.85 -14.73
N PRO A 229 -3.52 7.45 -15.99
CA PRO A 229 -4.40 6.33 -16.25
C PRO A 229 -3.86 4.98 -15.76
N ASN A 230 -2.58 4.91 -15.39
CA ASN A 230 -1.98 3.71 -14.79
C ASN A 230 -2.20 3.61 -13.28
N CYS A 231 -2.97 4.51 -12.67
CA CYS A 231 -3.18 4.62 -11.23
C CYS A 231 -4.67 4.77 -10.89
N VAL A 232 -5.36 3.64 -10.80
CA VAL A 232 -6.82 3.58 -10.58
C VAL A 232 -7.23 2.70 -9.41
N ASN A 233 -6.36 1.80 -8.96
CA ASN A 233 -6.60 0.90 -7.84
C ASN A 233 -5.57 1.15 -6.75
N GLY A 234 -5.96 1.54 -5.54
CA GLY A 234 -5.00 1.78 -4.48
C GLY A 234 -5.48 2.75 -3.41
N THR A 235 -4.54 3.51 -2.87
CA THR A 235 -4.78 4.51 -1.82
C THR A 235 -4.53 5.91 -2.35
N PHE A 236 -5.51 6.77 -2.12
CA PHE A 236 -5.56 8.17 -2.53
C PHE A 236 -5.77 9.06 -1.31
N TYR A 237 -5.71 10.37 -1.47
CA TYR A 237 -5.91 11.30 -0.36
C TYR A 237 -6.62 12.59 -0.73
N LEU A 238 -7.24 13.17 0.30
CA LEU A 238 -7.77 14.53 0.37
C LEU A 238 -6.95 15.32 1.38
N VAL A 239 -7.00 16.66 1.27
CA VAL A 239 -6.36 17.58 2.20
C VAL A 239 -7.36 18.63 2.66
N SER A 240 -7.27 19.08 3.91
CA SER A 240 -8.04 20.19 4.45
C SER A 240 -7.24 20.99 5.48
N ASP A 241 -7.65 22.23 5.68
CA ASP A 241 -7.16 23.08 6.78
C ASP A 241 -8.02 22.91 8.05
N HIS A 242 -9.20 22.26 7.92
CA HIS A 242 -10.15 21.99 9.01
C HIS A 242 -10.50 20.50 9.08
N LEU A 243 -10.72 19.99 10.30
CA LEU A 243 -10.93 18.55 10.52
C LEU A 243 -12.24 18.02 9.89
N LEU A 244 -13.32 18.78 9.97
CA LEU A 244 -14.67 18.30 9.63
C LEU A 244 -15.21 18.80 8.29
N GLU A 245 -14.51 19.72 7.62
CA GLU A 245 -14.98 20.35 6.40
C GLU A 245 -13.81 20.83 5.53
N GLY A 246 -14.08 21.32 4.32
CA GLY A 246 -13.05 21.93 3.45
C GLY A 246 -12.13 20.94 2.74
N TRP A 247 -12.44 19.65 2.82
CA TRP A 247 -11.69 18.58 2.15
C TRP A 247 -11.67 18.76 0.63
N ARG A 248 -10.46 18.85 0.07
CA ARG A 248 -10.23 19.02 -1.37
C ARG A 248 -9.32 17.92 -1.91
N ARG A 249 -9.60 17.48 -3.13
CA ARG A 249 -8.75 16.55 -3.90
C ARG A 249 -7.58 17.33 -4.53
N PRO A 250 -6.32 16.98 -4.24
CA PRO A 250 -5.16 17.53 -4.96
C PRO A 250 -5.12 17.10 -6.43
N ALA A 251 -4.35 17.80 -7.27
CA ALA A 251 -4.16 17.44 -8.67
C ALA A 251 -3.53 16.04 -8.86
N GLU A 252 -2.63 15.66 -7.94
CA GLU A 252 -1.99 14.34 -7.86
C GLU A 252 -2.36 13.70 -6.50
N PRO A 253 -3.58 13.12 -6.39
CA PRO A 253 -4.12 12.65 -5.12
C PRO A 253 -3.65 11.24 -4.76
N ILE A 254 -2.56 10.75 -5.35
CA ILE A 254 -2.16 9.33 -5.25
C ILE A 254 -1.10 9.15 -4.18
N VAL A 255 -1.34 8.21 -3.25
CA VAL A 255 -0.34 7.77 -2.27
C VAL A 255 0.41 6.56 -2.82
N VAL A 256 -0.32 5.51 -3.20
CA VAL A 256 0.21 4.31 -3.90
C VAL A 256 -0.93 3.70 -4.70
N ALA A 257 -0.68 3.33 -5.96
CA ALA A 257 -1.72 2.77 -6.83
C ALA A 257 -1.15 1.87 -7.92
N SER A 258 -2.05 1.09 -8.51
CA SER A 258 -1.83 0.16 -9.61
C SER A 258 -2.79 0.45 -10.76
N ARG A 259 -2.48 -0.09 -11.94
CA ARG A 259 -3.36 0.01 -13.12
C ARG A 259 -4.63 -0.83 -12.97
N GLU A 260 -5.59 -0.61 -13.85
CA GLU A 260 -6.94 -1.19 -13.84
C GLU A 260 -6.97 -2.72 -13.67
N SER A 261 -6.10 -3.44 -14.38
CA SER A 261 -6.01 -4.90 -14.33
C SER A 261 -5.28 -5.44 -13.09
N ARG A 262 -4.93 -4.58 -12.13
CA ARG A 262 -4.04 -4.93 -11.00
C ARG A 262 -4.52 -4.34 -9.69
N LEU A 263 -4.15 -4.99 -8.59
CA LEU A 263 -4.33 -4.49 -7.24
C LEU A 263 -3.06 -4.83 -6.46
N ASP A 264 -1.94 -4.19 -6.76
CA ASP A 264 -0.68 -4.59 -6.13
C ASP A 264 -0.61 -4.13 -4.67
N SER A 265 -1.22 -2.98 -4.38
CA SER A 265 -1.26 -2.33 -3.08
C SER A 265 -2.67 -1.82 -2.76
N TYR A 266 -3.13 -2.02 -1.52
CA TYR A 266 -4.41 -1.50 -1.04
C TYR A 266 -4.36 -1.35 0.49
N VAL A 267 -5.37 -0.71 1.10
CA VAL A 267 -5.47 -0.52 2.56
C VAL A 267 -4.25 0.25 3.09
N GLY A 268 -3.95 1.37 2.44
CA GLY A 268 -2.89 2.26 2.87
C GLY A 268 -3.30 3.03 4.12
N ARG A 269 -2.49 2.95 5.18
CA ARG A 269 -2.68 3.66 6.44
C ARG A 269 -1.36 4.16 6.99
N SER A 270 -1.42 4.99 8.02
CA SER A 270 -0.24 5.61 8.59
C SER A 270 -0.30 5.75 10.11
N VAL A 271 0.87 5.72 10.75
CA VAL A 271 1.04 5.93 12.20
C VAL A 271 2.24 6.83 12.46
N ALA A 272 2.26 7.52 13.59
CA ALA A 272 3.46 8.21 14.03
C ALA A 272 4.49 7.19 14.52
N HIS A 273 5.75 7.36 14.13
CA HIS A 273 6.88 6.63 14.69
C HIS A 273 7.07 7.08 16.15
N PRO A 274 7.19 6.14 17.10
CA PRO A 274 7.15 6.47 18.53
C PRO A 274 8.34 7.31 19.00
N SER A 275 9.52 7.20 18.35
CA SER A 275 10.73 7.89 18.81
C SER A 275 10.88 9.34 18.33
N ASP A 276 10.41 9.66 17.11
CA ASP A 276 10.69 10.94 16.46
C ASP A 276 9.45 11.62 15.88
N GLY A 277 8.28 10.98 15.97
CA GLY A 277 7.02 11.49 15.45
C GLY A 277 6.93 11.53 13.92
N SER A 278 7.96 11.05 13.20
CA SER A 278 7.90 10.91 11.75
C SER A 278 6.75 9.97 11.37
N ARG A 279 6.07 10.21 10.26
CA ARG A 279 4.90 9.40 9.90
C ARG A 279 5.35 8.19 9.09
N LEU A 280 5.00 7.00 9.57
CA LEU A 280 5.15 5.73 8.86
C LEU A 280 3.94 5.49 7.98
N PHE A 281 4.16 4.93 6.79
CA PHE A 281 3.12 4.46 5.89
C PHE A 281 3.25 2.95 5.67
N TYR A 282 2.13 2.25 5.73
CA TYR A 282 2.06 0.82 5.44
C TYR A 282 0.79 0.53 4.64
N HIS A 283 0.80 -0.60 3.97
CA HIS A 283 -0.31 -1.08 3.16
C HIS A 283 -0.22 -2.61 3.08
N HIS A 284 -1.32 -3.25 2.71
CA HIS A 284 -1.21 -4.65 2.32
C HIS A 284 -0.78 -4.75 0.85
N MET A 285 -0.10 -5.82 0.51
CA MET A 285 0.25 -6.21 -0.85
C MET A 285 -0.62 -7.38 -1.26
N VAL A 286 -1.23 -7.33 -2.46
CA VAL A 286 -2.08 -8.43 -2.93
C VAL A 286 -1.41 -9.17 -4.06
N ARG A 287 -1.44 -10.51 -4.00
CA ARG A 287 -1.01 -11.40 -5.09
C ARG A 287 -2.24 -12.03 -5.76
N ARG A 288 -2.84 -11.34 -6.72
CA ARG A 288 -3.98 -11.86 -7.51
C ARG A 288 -3.53 -12.82 -8.61
N GLN A 289 -3.36 -14.11 -8.31
CA GLN A 289 -3.24 -15.17 -9.33
C GLN A 289 -3.88 -16.52 -8.92
N HIS A 290 -4.55 -16.60 -7.77
CA HIS A 290 -5.22 -17.82 -7.32
C HIS A 290 -6.58 -17.41 -6.70
N PRO A 291 -7.64 -18.25 -6.74
CA PRO A 291 -8.91 -17.95 -6.06
C PRO A 291 -8.80 -17.65 -4.55
N ASN A 292 -7.61 -17.84 -3.96
CA ASN A 292 -7.33 -17.67 -2.54
C ASN A 292 -6.35 -16.52 -2.25
N ASP A 293 -6.39 -15.42 -3.03
CA ASP A 293 -5.61 -14.17 -2.88
C ASP A 293 -4.74 -14.13 -1.61
N LEU A 294 -3.47 -14.53 -1.75
CA LEU A 294 -2.50 -14.49 -0.68
C LEU A 294 -1.98 -13.05 -0.60
N ALA A 295 -2.44 -12.29 0.37
CA ALA A 295 -1.92 -10.96 0.66
C ALA A 295 -0.81 -11.03 1.72
N SER A 296 -0.01 -9.98 1.80
CA SER A 296 1.05 -9.82 2.80
C SER A 296 1.07 -8.40 3.33
N PHE A 297 1.50 -8.25 4.59
CA PHE A 297 1.91 -6.94 5.08
C PHE A 297 3.09 -6.40 4.26
N GLY A 298 2.88 -5.23 3.64
CA GLY A 298 3.89 -4.57 2.82
C GLY A 298 5.03 -3.99 3.66
N ALA A 299 6.16 -3.71 3.01
CA ALA A 299 7.26 -3.03 3.67
C ALA A 299 6.84 -1.63 4.14
N VAL A 300 7.09 -1.32 5.41
CA VAL A 300 6.79 0.00 5.96
C VAL A 300 7.69 1.04 5.30
N LYS A 301 7.11 2.19 4.96
CA LYS A 301 7.73 3.34 4.31
C LYS A 301 7.60 4.56 5.21
N GLN A 302 8.23 5.66 4.83
CA GLN A 302 7.98 6.95 5.45
C GLN A 302 6.96 7.74 4.63
N LEU A 303 6.08 8.48 5.29
CA LEU A 303 5.15 9.41 4.67
C LEU A 303 5.58 10.83 5.01
N ALA A 304 5.68 11.68 3.99
CA ALA A 304 6.01 13.09 4.15
C ALA A 304 5.04 13.95 3.34
N ALA A 305 4.91 15.21 3.73
CA ALA A 305 4.21 16.24 2.95
C ALA A 305 5.21 17.28 2.46
N THR A 306 5.12 17.67 1.19
CA THR A 306 5.85 18.83 0.67
C THR A 306 5.34 20.13 1.31
N PRO A 307 6.06 21.26 1.22
CA PRO A 307 5.57 22.55 1.71
C PRO A 307 4.21 22.96 1.12
N GLU A 308 3.92 22.56 -0.12
CA GLU A 308 2.66 22.84 -0.81
C GLU A 308 1.51 21.94 -0.32
N GLY A 309 1.83 20.89 0.43
CA GLY A 309 0.88 19.94 1.01
C GLY A 309 0.63 18.69 0.15
N ALA A 310 1.55 18.34 -0.75
CA ALA A 310 1.46 17.08 -1.50
C ALA A 310 2.08 15.93 -0.71
N LEU A 311 1.39 14.79 -0.59
CA LEU A 311 1.95 13.62 0.08
C LEU A 311 2.98 12.91 -0.82
N ARG A 312 4.04 12.38 -0.18
CA ARG A 312 5.08 11.55 -0.78
C ARG A 312 5.36 10.37 0.13
N VAL A 313 5.41 9.18 -0.47
CA VAL A 313 5.86 7.97 0.21
C VAL A 313 7.33 7.79 -0.10
N LEU A 314 8.16 7.74 0.94
CA LEU A 314 9.62 7.74 0.84
C LEU A 314 10.20 6.39 1.27
N ALA A 315 11.34 6.04 0.70
CA ALA A 315 12.11 4.88 1.12
C ALA A 315 12.52 4.99 2.60
N ARG A 316 12.39 3.89 3.34
CA ARG A 316 12.97 3.76 4.68
C ARG A 316 14.40 3.24 4.59
N ARG A 317 15.33 3.98 5.20
CA ARG A 317 16.77 3.73 5.13
C ARG A 317 17.28 2.79 6.23
N ASP A 318 16.54 2.66 7.32
CA ASP A 318 16.83 1.71 8.38
C ASP A 318 16.65 0.25 7.94
N VAL A 319 15.98 -0.02 6.82
CA VAL A 319 15.95 -1.35 6.19
C VAL A 319 17.34 -1.77 5.66
N ASP A 320 18.22 -0.80 5.36
CA ASP A 320 19.54 -1.07 4.77
C ASP A 320 20.45 -1.86 5.72
N GLN A 321 20.19 -1.81 7.03
CA GLN A 321 20.93 -2.58 8.03
C GLN A 321 20.71 -4.10 7.92
N PHE A 322 19.62 -4.52 7.28
CA PHE A 322 19.29 -5.94 7.07
C PHE A 322 19.69 -6.42 5.69
N THR A 323 20.85 -5.95 5.23
CA THR A 323 21.38 -6.29 3.92
C THR A 323 22.84 -6.71 3.99
N ARG A 324 23.26 -7.51 3.02
CA ARG A 324 24.66 -7.89 2.80
C ARG A 324 25.02 -7.62 1.35
N ALA A 325 26.12 -6.90 1.12
CA ALA A 325 26.60 -6.61 -0.23
C ALA A 325 26.78 -7.90 -1.06
N LEU A 326 26.38 -7.83 -2.33
CA LEU A 326 26.58 -8.89 -3.30
C LEU A 326 27.90 -8.67 -4.04
N GLU A 327 28.65 -9.74 -4.20
CA GLU A 327 29.84 -9.75 -5.06
C GLU A 327 29.43 -10.06 -6.51
N PRO A 328 30.02 -9.38 -7.51
CA PRO A 328 29.84 -9.73 -8.90
C PRO A 328 30.23 -11.19 -9.18
N GLY A 329 29.40 -11.90 -9.92
CA GLY A 329 29.69 -13.24 -10.43
C GLY A 329 30.13 -13.20 -11.90
N GLU A 330 29.91 -14.32 -12.60
CA GLU A 330 30.11 -14.40 -14.05
C GLU A 330 29.20 -13.38 -14.77
N LEU A 331 29.83 -12.49 -15.53
CA LEU A 331 29.14 -11.44 -16.29
C LEU A 331 28.39 -12.04 -17.49
N TYR A 332 27.12 -11.69 -17.61
CA TYR A 332 26.32 -11.94 -18.81
C TYR A 332 25.97 -10.62 -19.50
N THR A 333 26.25 -10.51 -20.80
CA THR A 333 25.90 -9.34 -21.61
C THR A 333 25.15 -9.75 -22.87
N LEU A 334 24.19 -8.94 -23.30
CA LEU A 334 23.46 -9.16 -24.54
C LEU A 334 23.24 -7.84 -25.28
N GLY A 335 23.75 -7.75 -26.51
CA GLY A 335 23.68 -6.55 -27.35
C GLY A 335 24.42 -5.33 -26.77
N GLY A 336 24.37 -4.21 -27.51
CA GLY A 336 24.92 -2.93 -27.06
C GLY A 336 26.44 -2.91 -26.88
N THR A 337 26.95 -1.76 -26.44
CA THR A 337 28.35 -1.59 -26.03
C THR A 337 28.37 -1.19 -24.55
N TRP A 338 29.18 -1.88 -23.76
CA TRP A 338 29.30 -1.65 -22.32
C TRP A 338 30.76 -1.42 -21.92
N HIS A 339 31.00 -0.36 -21.16
CA HIS A 339 32.34 0.00 -20.67
C HIS A 339 32.28 0.31 -19.18
N ALA A 340 33.04 -0.43 -18.38
CA ALA A 340 33.20 -0.17 -16.95
C ALA A 340 34.54 0.53 -16.69
N HIS A 341 34.52 1.68 -16.00
CA HIS A 341 35.72 2.42 -15.62
C HIS A 341 35.50 3.18 -14.30
N ASN A 342 36.43 3.06 -13.35
CA ASN A 342 36.40 3.76 -12.05
C ASN A 342 35.08 3.67 -11.26
N GLY A 343 34.41 2.50 -11.29
CA GLY A 343 33.14 2.30 -10.57
C GLY A 343 31.91 2.88 -11.27
N GLU A 344 32.06 3.40 -12.48
CA GLU A 344 30.98 3.79 -13.38
C GLU A 344 30.86 2.79 -14.55
N LEU A 345 29.64 2.50 -14.96
CA LEU A 345 29.31 1.65 -16.11
C LEU A 345 28.57 2.47 -17.15
N CYS A 346 29.14 2.59 -18.35
CA CYS A 346 28.47 3.20 -19.51
C CYS A 346 27.87 2.11 -20.39
N GLY A 347 26.58 2.23 -20.70
CA GLY A 347 25.86 1.40 -21.65
C GLY A 347 25.34 2.23 -22.82
N GLN A 348 25.62 1.80 -24.05
CA GLN A 348 25.12 2.44 -25.27
C GLN A 348 24.51 1.41 -26.22
N ALA A 349 23.26 1.61 -26.61
CA ALA A 349 22.57 0.72 -27.55
C ALA A 349 21.44 1.41 -28.31
N SER A 350 21.23 1.00 -29.57
CA SER A 350 20.07 1.38 -30.41
C SER A 350 18.95 0.32 -30.40
N ALA A 351 19.06 -0.66 -29.52
CA ALA A 351 18.11 -1.75 -29.31
C ALA A 351 18.24 -2.18 -27.83
N PRO A 352 17.29 -2.97 -27.28
CA PRO A 352 17.42 -3.52 -25.94
C PRO A 352 18.79 -4.19 -25.72
N SER A 353 19.42 -3.88 -24.58
CA SER A 353 20.72 -4.42 -24.21
C SER A 353 20.84 -4.63 -22.70
N LEU A 354 21.62 -5.64 -22.30
CA LEU A 354 21.79 -6.10 -20.92
C LEU A 354 23.26 -6.16 -20.50
N TYR A 355 23.51 -5.80 -19.24
CA TYR A 355 24.76 -6.06 -18.53
C TYR A 355 24.44 -6.60 -17.14
N LEU A 356 24.63 -7.91 -16.91
CA LEU A 356 24.11 -8.63 -15.74
C LEU A 356 25.24 -9.35 -14.98
N PRO A 357 25.88 -8.68 -14.01
CA PRO A 357 26.97 -9.25 -13.23
C PRO A 357 26.50 -9.98 -11.96
N TYR A 358 25.26 -9.81 -11.52
CA TYR A 358 24.77 -10.36 -10.24
C TYR A 358 23.76 -11.49 -10.42
N GLY A 359 23.55 -12.29 -9.37
CA GLY A 359 22.46 -13.27 -9.28
C GLY A 359 21.17 -12.67 -8.70
N THR A 360 20.15 -13.51 -8.51
CA THR A 360 18.80 -13.13 -8.03
C THR A 360 18.48 -13.74 -6.67
N GLU A 361 19.24 -13.34 -5.65
CA GLU A 361 18.72 -13.45 -4.28
C GLU A 361 17.71 -12.30 -4.05
N ALA A 362 16.97 -12.29 -2.94
CA ALA A 362 16.15 -11.12 -2.61
C ALA A 362 17.07 -9.90 -2.54
N VAL A 363 16.85 -8.90 -3.39
CA VAL A 363 17.83 -7.83 -3.62
C VAL A 363 17.29 -6.45 -3.27
N LEU A 364 18.12 -5.68 -2.59
CA LEU A 364 18.10 -4.22 -2.61
C LEU A 364 19.09 -3.77 -3.70
N ILE A 365 18.61 -2.99 -4.66
CA ILE A 365 19.45 -2.39 -5.71
C ILE A 365 19.29 -0.90 -5.65
N GLU A 366 20.40 -0.19 -5.70
CA GLU A 366 20.42 1.26 -5.82
C GLU A 366 21.45 1.65 -6.87
N THR A 367 21.13 2.60 -7.74
CA THR A 367 22.07 3.13 -8.72
C THR A 367 21.68 4.55 -9.11
N GLN A 368 22.68 5.38 -9.37
CA GLN A 368 22.48 6.60 -10.12
C GLN A 368 22.44 6.26 -11.61
N ILE A 369 21.60 6.97 -12.37
CA ILE A 369 21.45 6.86 -13.81
C ILE A 369 21.58 8.27 -14.39
N HIS A 370 22.61 8.48 -15.21
CA HIS A 370 22.80 9.69 -15.99
C HIS A 370 22.53 9.40 -17.47
N PHE A 371 21.58 10.12 -18.08
CA PHE A 371 21.30 10.03 -19.52
C PHE A 371 22.15 11.02 -20.31
N ALA A 372 23.00 10.52 -21.20
CA ALA A 372 23.76 11.33 -22.15
C ALA A 372 23.04 11.53 -23.50
N CYS A 373 21.73 11.30 -23.52
CA CYS A 373 20.86 11.43 -24.68
C CYS A 373 19.51 12.00 -24.25
N GLU A 374 18.87 12.82 -25.10
CA GLU A 374 17.61 13.50 -24.79
C GLU A 374 16.42 12.54 -24.61
N SER A 375 16.48 11.39 -25.28
CA SER A 375 15.46 10.35 -25.26
C SER A 375 16.10 8.98 -25.13
N GLY A 376 15.32 7.97 -24.78
CA GLY A 376 15.79 6.60 -24.56
C GLY A 376 15.29 6.00 -23.25
N ILE A 377 15.72 4.78 -22.99
CA ILE A 377 15.29 3.96 -21.86
C ILE A 377 16.52 3.40 -21.15
N ALA A 378 16.59 3.55 -19.84
CA ALA A 378 17.63 2.97 -19.01
C ALA A 378 17.09 2.54 -17.65
N GLY A 379 17.69 1.50 -17.07
CA GLY A 379 17.24 0.98 -15.78
C GLY A 379 17.89 -0.34 -15.40
N LEU A 380 17.10 -1.23 -14.82
CA LEU A 380 17.55 -2.49 -14.24
C LEU A 380 16.78 -3.67 -14.85
N VAL A 381 17.43 -4.83 -14.89
CA VAL A 381 16.76 -6.11 -15.10
C VAL A 381 16.99 -7.00 -13.89
N ILE A 382 15.91 -7.60 -13.41
CA ILE A 382 15.90 -8.58 -12.33
C ILE A 382 15.56 -9.94 -12.94
N GLY A 383 16.29 -10.99 -12.57
CA GLY A 383 15.78 -12.34 -12.83
C GLY A 383 16.05 -12.91 -14.21
N TYR A 384 16.88 -12.30 -15.06
CA TYR A 384 17.03 -12.76 -16.43
C TYR A 384 17.65 -14.16 -16.48
N GLY A 385 16.86 -15.17 -16.84
CA GLY A 385 17.24 -16.58 -16.72
C GLY A 385 17.36 -17.31 -18.05
N CYS A 386 18.38 -18.17 -18.19
CA CYS A 386 18.64 -18.95 -19.41
C CYS A 386 17.55 -19.97 -19.78
N ALA A 387 16.67 -20.37 -18.86
CA ALA A 387 15.64 -21.38 -19.11
C ALA A 387 14.39 -20.83 -19.84
N ALA A 388 14.08 -19.54 -19.64
CA ALA A 388 12.95 -18.87 -20.27
C ALA A 388 13.36 -17.65 -21.12
N GLU A 389 14.66 -17.30 -21.11
CA GLU A 389 15.25 -16.11 -21.74
C GLU A 389 14.45 -14.82 -21.45
N GLN A 390 13.94 -14.70 -20.22
CA GLN A 390 13.11 -13.56 -19.78
C GLN A 390 13.54 -13.07 -18.40
N GLY A 391 13.36 -11.77 -18.17
CA GLY A 391 13.58 -11.09 -16.89
C GLY A 391 12.60 -9.92 -16.72
N LEU A 392 12.50 -9.43 -15.49
CA LEU A 392 11.68 -8.27 -15.16
C LEU A 392 12.51 -6.99 -15.40
N CYS A 393 12.08 -6.17 -16.34
CA CYS A 393 12.70 -4.89 -16.67
C CYS A 393 12.02 -3.76 -15.89
N ILE A 394 12.82 -2.95 -15.20
CA ILE A 394 12.41 -1.78 -14.42
C ILE A 394 13.17 -0.58 -14.96
N ALA A 395 12.51 0.30 -15.70
CA ALA A 395 13.23 1.31 -16.48
C ALA A 395 12.55 2.68 -16.50
N LEU A 396 13.37 3.72 -16.61
CA LEU A 396 12.95 5.09 -16.89
C LEU A 396 12.84 5.24 -18.41
N ASN A 397 11.64 5.50 -18.90
CA ASN A 397 11.36 5.76 -20.31
C ASN A 397 11.15 7.26 -20.53
N ARG A 398 12.20 7.96 -20.99
CA ARG A 398 12.17 9.42 -21.17
C ARG A 398 11.15 9.85 -22.23
N ALA A 399 11.00 9.06 -23.30
CA ALA A 399 10.05 9.37 -24.37
C ALA A 399 8.60 9.34 -23.90
N ALA A 400 8.27 8.44 -22.96
CA ALA A 400 6.94 8.34 -22.36
C ALA A 400 6.78 9.17 -21.08
N SER A 401 7.87 9.73 -20.52
CA SER A 401 7.92 10.34 -19.18
C SER A 401 7.35 9.41 -18.10
N GLN A 402 7.82 8.15 -18.10
CA GLN A 402 7.31 7.10 -17.23
C GLN A 402 8.43 6.27 -16.58
N LEU A 403 8.21 5.86 -15.34
CA LEU A 403 8.83 4.68 -14.77
C LEU A 403 7.98 3.46 -15.15
N GLU A 404 8.62 2.43 -15.71
CA GLU A 404 7.95 1.25 -16.25
C GLU A 404 8.47 -0.03 -15.60
N VAL A 405 7.56 -0.95 -15.28
CA VAL A 405 7.84 -2.33 -14.87
C VAL A 405 7.20 -3.25 -15.89
N GLY A 406 8.00 -4.07 -16.55
CA GLY A 406 7.55 -4.99 -17.59
C GLY A 406 8.49 -6.19 -17.74
N LEU A 407 8.30 -6.96 -18.80
CA LEU A 407 9.21 -8.05 -19.13
C LEU A 407 10.17 -7.62 -20.23
N CYS A 408 11.39 -8.15 -20.19
CA CYS A 408 12.27 -8.21 -21.34
C CYS A 408 12.68 -9.66 -21.58
N GLY A 409 12.86 -10.05 -22.83
CA GLY A 409 13.31 -11.40 -23.17
C GLY A 409 13.69 -11.58 -24.61
N ALA A 410 14.33 -12.69 -24.92
CA ALA A 410 14.68 -13.05 -26.28
C ALA A 410 13.44 -13.58 -27.02
N GLU A 411 13.16 -13.01 -28.19
CA GLU A 411 12.11 -13.46 -29.09
C GLU A 411 12.69 -13.53 -30.51
N PHE A 412 12.64 -14.73 -31.11
CA PHE A 412 13.25 -15.01 -32.42
C PHE A 412 14.75 -14.65 -32.50
N GLY A 413 15.49 -14.86 -31.41
CA GLY A 413 16.94 -14.61 -31.33
C GLY A 413 17.33 -13.14 -31.10
N ALA A 414 16.36 -12.24 -30.88
CA ALA A 414 16.61 -10.84 -30.55
C ALA A 414 16.02 -10.49 -29.18
N LEU A 415 16.76 -9.75 -28.36
CA LEU A 415 16.23 -9.21 -27.11
C LEU A 415 15.16 -8.16 -27.42
N ARG A 416 14.00 -8.30 -26.75
CA ARG A 416 12.88 -7.38 -26.84
C ARG A 416 12.41 -6.95 -25.47
N ARG A 417 11.84 -5.75 -25.42
CA ARG A 417 11.07 -5.25 -24.27
C ARG A 417 9.59 -5.40 -24.60
N PHE A 418 8.83 -6.03 -23.72
CA PHE A 418 7.39 -6.16 -23.85
C PHE A 418 6.69 -4.91 -23.30
N PRO A 419 5.43 -4.65 -23.68
CA PRO A 419 4.65 -3.56 -23.12
C PRO A 419 4.66 -3.58 -21.58
N PRO A 420 4.70 -2.40 -20.92
CA PRO A 420 4.77 -2.35 -19.47
C PRO A 420 3.55 -3.01 -18.82
N ILE A 421 3.83 -3.75 -17.76
CA ILE A 421 2.84 -4.40 -16.90
C ILE A 421 2.36 -3.43 -15.82
N GLN A 422 3.21 -2.51 -15.40
CA GLN A 422 2.84 -1.37 -14.59
C GLN A 422 3.67 -0.18 -15.06
N ALA A 423 3.08 0.99 -15.07
CA ALA A 423 3.79 2.23 -15.35
C ALA A 423 3.32 3.31 -14.39
N ARG A 424 4.16 4.31 -14.20
CA ARG A 424 3.84 5.50 -13.43
C ARG A 424 4.47 6.71 -14.12
N ARG A 425 3.70 7.79 -14.29
CA ARG A 425 4.27 9.07 -14.74
C ARG A 425 5.38 9.49 -13.77
N ALA A 426 6.50 9.91 -14.35
CA ALA A 426 7.64 10.42 -13.63
C ALA A 426 8.12 11.68 -14.35
N ASP A 427 8.53 12.69 -13.57
CA ASP A 427 9.20 13.86 -14.15
C ASP A 427 10.61 13.43 -14.59
N LEU A 428 10.77 13.22 -15.89
CA LEU A 428 12.03 12.83 -16.52
C LEU A 428 12.67 13.95 -17.35
N SER A 429 12.43 15.20 -16.95
CA SER A 429 12.98 16.39 -17.61
C SER A 429 14.48 16.61 -17.34
N ASN A 430 15.00 16.10 -16.23
CA ASN A 430 16.42 16.17 -15.88
C ASN A 430 17.27 15.11 -16.62
N THR A 431 18.57 15.06 -16.36
CA THR A 431 19.49 14.02 -16.89
C THR A 431 19.87 12.97 -15.85
N ASP A 432 19.80 13.31 -14.56
CA ASP A 432 20.34 12.51 -13.45
C ASP A 432 19.22 12.05 -12.52
N TYR A 433 19.22 10.75 -12.21
CA TYR A 433 18.19 10.11 -11.41
C TYR A 433 18.81 9.07 -10.47
N ARG A 434 18.25 8.92 -9.26
CA ARG A 434 18.56 7.81 -8.36
C ARG A 434 17.44 6.79 -8.40
N LEU A 435 17.73 5.61 -8.94
CA LEU A 435 16.80 4.49 -8.95
C LEU A 435 17.13 3.54 -7.79
N ARG A 436 16.13 3.25 -6.95
CA ARG A 436 16.21 2.26 -5.88
C ARG A 436 15.09 1.23 -6.02
N VAL A 437 15.43 -0.05 -5.99
CA VAL A 437 14.51 -1.17 -6.14
C VAL A 437 14.70 -2.12 -4.96
N LEU A 438 13.61 -2.43 -4.26
CA LEU A 438 13.60 -3.41 -3.18
C LEU A 438 12.75 -4.62 -3.58
N VAL A 439 13.39 -5.75 -3.88
CA VAL A 439 12.76 -6.99 -4.34
C VAL A 439 12.70 -8.02 -3.21
N ARG A 440 11.50 -8.55 -2.93
CA ARG A 440 11.23 -9.50 -1.85
C ARG A 440 10.29 -10.61 -2.32
N THR A 441 10.80 -11.79 -2.66
CA THR A 441 10.06 -13.02 -3.07
C THR A 441 9.04 -12.84 -4.21
N HIS A 442 7.94 -12.12 -3.97
CA HIS A 442 6.83 -11.85 -4.88
C HIS A 442 6.56 -10.34 -5.06
N TYR A 443 7.23 -9.48 -4.31
CA TYR A 443 6.90 -8.08 -4.20
C TYR A 443 8.10 -7.23 -4.53
N LEU A 444 7.88 -6.09 -5.20
CA LEU A 444 8.91 -5.08 -5.39
C LEU A 444 8.36 -3.69 -5.10
N ASP A 445 9.23 -2.84 -4.57
CA ASP A 445 9.01 -1.40 -4.48
C ASP A 445 10.07 -0.70 -5.34
N VAL A 446 9.65 0.24 -6.19
CA VAL A 446 10.54 1.07 -7.01
C VAL A 446 10.43 2.52 -6.59
N TYR A 447 11.57 3.09 -6.23
CA TYR A 447 11.73 4.47 -5.82
C TYR A 447 12.57 5.22 -6.85
N LEU A 448 12.13 6.44 -7.18
CA LEU A 448 12.87 7.40 -7.98
C LEU A 448 13.14 8.62 -7.10
N ASP A 449 14.41 8.95 -6.90
CA ASP A 449 14.84 10.08 -6.06
C ASP A 449 14.18 10.03 -4.66
N GLU A 450 14.29 8.87 -4.00
CA GLU A 450 13.68 8.50 -2.71
C GLU A 450 12.15 8.32 -2.70
N VAL A 451 11.43 8.75 -3.73
CA VAL A 451 9.96 8.69 -3.78
C VAL A 451 9.50 7.36 -4.37
N LEU A 452 8.64 6.64 -3.66
CA LEU A 452 7.97 5.44 -4.15
C LEU A 452 7.04 5.83 -5.31
N LEU A 453 7.27 5.22 -6.48
CA LEU A 453 6.40 5.38 -7.64
C LEU A 453 5.58 4.12 -7.93
N ILE A 454 6.17 2.93 -7.69
CA ILE A 454 5.52 1.65 -7.98
C ILE A 454 5.73 0.69 -6.81
N ALA A 455 4.64 0.22 -6.21
CA ALA A 455 4.61 -1.01 -5.42
C ALA A 455 3.93 -2.10 -6.28
N PHE A 456 4.58 -3.23 -6.48
CA PHE A 456 4.16 -4.22 -7.47
C PHE A 456 4.28 -5.64 -6.93
N SER A 457 3.32 -6.49 -7.29
CA SER A 457 3.34 -7.91 -6.98
C SER A 457 3.46 -8.76 -8.25
N TRP A 458 4.12 -9.90 -8.12
CA TRP A 458 4.32 -10.83 -9.22
C TRP A 458 4.24 -12.25 -8.68
N ALA A 459 3.61 -13.16 -9.43
CA ALA A 459 3.41 -14.50 -8.91
C ALA A 459 4.70 -15.27 -8.69
N HIS A 460 5.68 -15.12 -9.57
CA HIS A 460 6.97 -15.77 -9.44
C HIS A 460 8.02 -14.80 -9.94
N MET A 461 8.71 -14.13 -9.01
CA MET A 461 9.84 -13.28 -9.41
C MET A 461 10.81 -14.14 -10.21
N PRO A 462 11.24 -13.65 -11.39
CA PRO A 462 12.13 -14.42 -12.23
C PRO A 462 13.46 -14.65 -11.50
N TYR A 463 14.00 -15.86 -11.64
CA TYR A 463 15.30 -16.26 -11.09
C TYR A 463 16.33 -16.29 -12.22
N GLY A 464 17.53 -15.78 -11.96
CA GLY A 464 18.57 -15.66 -12.96
C GLY A 464 19.60 -14.59 -12.65
N LYS A 465 19.94 -13.80 -13.66
CA LYS A 465 20.93 -12.73 -13.60
C LYS A 465 20.27 -11.36 -13.45
N THR A 466 20.92 -10.49 -12.71
CA THR A 466 20.45 -9.14 -12.37
C THR A 466 21.52 -8.12 -12.73
N GLY A 467 21.09 -6.95 -13.20
CA GLY A 467 21.98 -5.85 -13.55
C GLY A 467 21.26 -4.76 -14.30
N PHE A 468 21.90 -4.23 -15.34
CA PHE A 468 21.52 -2.98 -15.99
C PHE A 468 20.90 -3.21 -17.37
N TYR A 469 20.08 -2.24 -17.77
CA TYR A 469 19.33 -2.21 -19.01
C TYR A 469 19.52 -0.88 -19.74
N VAL A 470 19.73 -0.90 -21.05
CA VAL A 470 19.60 0.27 -21.92
C VAL A 470 18.89 -0.08 -23.24
N GLU A 471 18.10 0.84 -23.77
CA GLU A 471 17.44 0.75 -25.07
C GLU A 471 17.33 2.16 -25.69
N ASN A 472 17.79 2.30 -26.95
CA ASN A 472 17.80 3.58 -27.66
C ASN A 472 18.44 4.72 -26.85
N ALA A 473 19.49 4.41 -26.10
CA ALA A 473 20.08 5.31 -25.11
C ALA A 473 21.61 5.15 -25.02
N ALA A 474 22.25 6.22 -24.57
CA ALA A 474 23.56 6.20 -23.93
C ALA A 474 23.35 6.63 -22.46
N ALA A 475 23.62 5.73 -21.52
CA ALA A 475 23.38 5.96 -20.10
C ALA A 475 24.58 5.50 -19.25
N TYR A 476 24.87 6.25 -18.20
CA TYR A 476 25.91 5.96 -17.23
C TYR A 476 25.26 5.55 -15.92
N PHE A 477 25.78 4.47 -15.34
CA PHE A 477 25.36 3.93 -14.06
C PHE A 477 26.51 4.08 -13.08
N SER A 478 26.28 4.76 -11.97
CA SER A 478 27.29 5.02 -10.95
C SER A 478 26.72 4.84 -9.55
N GLN A 479 27.61 4.77 -8.57
CA GLN A 479 27.24 4.53 -7.16
C GLN A 479 26.32 3.31 -6.99
N SER A 480 26.51 2.29 -7.83
CA SER A 480 25.63 1.14 -7.85
C SER A 480 25.91 0.21 -6.68
N HIS A 481 24.87 -0.07 -5.90
CA HIS A 481 24.90 -0.97 -4.76
C HIS A 481 23.88 -2.09 -4.95
N PHE A 482 24.36 -3.33 -4.94
CA PHE A 482 23.52 -4.53 -5.01
C PHE A 482 23.75 -5.31 -3.71
N ALA A 483 22.67 -5.59 -2.99
CA ALA A 483 22.75 -6.28 -1.71
C ALA A 483 21.64 -7.31 -1.57
N ALA A 484 21.95 -8.45 -0.96
CA ALA A 484 20.97 -9.44 -0.56
C ALA A 484 20.29 -9.01 0.74
N LEU A 485 18.97 -9.21 0.84
CA LEU A 485 18.24 -9.06 2.09
C LEU A 485 18.55 -10.23 3.02
N THR A 486 18.68 -9.97 4.33
CA THR A 486 19.03 -10.98 5.33
C THR A 486 17.84 -11.50 6.14
N PHE A 487 16.60 -11.26 5.67
CA PHE A 487 15.34 -11.59 6.35
C PHE A 487 14.29 -12.17 5.39
#